data_AF-A0A285GXW5-F1
#
_entry.id   AF-A0A285GXW5-F1
#
_cell.length_a   1.000
_cell.length_b   1.000
_cell.length_c   1.000
_cell.angle_alpha   90.00
_cell.angle_beta   90.00
_cell.angle_gamma   90.00
#
_symmetry.space_group_name_H-M   'P 1'
#
loop_
_entity.id
_entity.type
_entity.pdbx_description
1 polymer ?
#
loop_
_entity_poly.entity_id
_entity_poly.type
_entity_poly.pdbx_seq_one_letter_code
_entity_poly.pdbx_strand_id
1 'polypeptide(L)'
;MTLVSDFDFHPSEPHVRRFQVPQRDVLRCDDEAYVSDARFGDVTLRHFAFRDEWFKVNVTLDEAGQVVETGLPGFAFNCDVATQMARRGDSIYAVDLFADVLVAADGISHQVKDLPELQEAVTLGLVSKNEFDGARRGLDRLLGLVSDGDLMSYLDAVCPFGRSLAGPALPMDRVPLADVPELQPRRRPTW
;
A
#
# COMPACT_ATOMS: atom_id res chain seq x y z
N MET A 1 22.20 9.23 8.03
CA MET A 1 21.08 9.35 7.07
C MET A 1 19.85 8.82 7.78
N THR A 2 18.82 9.63 7.95
CA THR A 2 17.58 9.21 8.63
C THR A 2 16.71 8.45 7.63
N LEU A 3 16.18 7.31 8.06
CA LEU A 3 15.36 6.42 7.25
C LEU A 3 13.99 6.24 7.91
N VAL A 4 12.94 6.23 7.11
CA VAL A 4 11.63 5.72 7.50
C VAL A 4 11.55 4.25 7.09
N SER A 5 11.01 3.41 7.96
CA SER A 5 10.83 1.98 7.71
C SER A 5 9.36 1.66 7.51
N ASP A 6 8.98 1.23 6.32
CA ASP A 6 7.65 0.72 6.02
C ASP A 6 7.65 -0.80 6.07
N PHE A 7 6.89 -1.35 7.03
CA PHE A 7 6.74 -2.78 7.27
C PHE A 7 5.42 -3.26 6.70
N ASP A 8 5.54 -4.12 5.69
CA ASP A 8 4.42 -4.71 4.97
C ASP A 8 4.42 -6.23 5.18
N PHE A 9 3.35 -6.75 5.78
CA PHE A 9 3.24 -8.16 6.13
C PHE A 9 2.13 -8.84 5.36
N HIS A 10 2.50 -9.78 4.50
CA HIS A 10 1.58 -10.70 3.85
C HIS A 10 1.42 -11.97 4.70
N PRO A 11 0.24 -12.29 5.27
CA PRO A 11 0.07 -13.36 6.26
C PRO A 11 0.44 -14.78 5.82
N SER A 12 0.55 -15.05 4.51
CA SER A 12 1.05 -16.34 4.00
C SER A 12 2.58 -16.45 4.01
N GLU A 13 3.30 -15.35 4.24
CA GLU A 13 4.75 -15.33 4.24
C GLU A 13 5.34 -15.53 5.65
N PRO A 14 6.51 -16.20 5.79
CA PRO A 14 7.15 -16.38 7.08
C PRO A 14 7.89 -15.14 7.59
N HIS A 15 7.91 -14.06 6.80
CA HIS A 15 8.68 -12.84 7.05
C HIS A 15 7.84 -11.61 6.75
N VAL A 16 8.27 -10.47 7.29
CA VAL A 16 7.73 -9.15 7.00
C VAL A 16 8.67 -8.49 5.99
N ARG A 17 8.11 -7.87 4.97
CA ARG A 17 8.85 -7.05 4.00
C ARG A 17 9.09 -5.70 4.65
N ARG A 18 10.34 -5.25 4.68
CA ARG A 18 10.72 -3.94 5.20
C ARG A 18 11.32 -3.11 4.08
N PHE A 19 10.64 -2.03 3.74
CA PHE A 19 11.12 -1.03 2.81
C PHE A 19 11.74 0.12 3.60
N GLN A 20 13.01 0.43 3.32
CA GLN A 20 13.67 1.58 3.92
C GLN A 20 13.64 2.74 2.94
N VAL A 21 13.09 3.87 3.38
CA VAL A 21 12.96 5.07 2.56
C VAL A 21 13.79 6.21 3.17
N PRO A 22 14.71 6.81 2.39
CA PRO A 22 15.38 8.04 2.80
C PRO A 22 14.38 9.12 3.18
N GLN A 23 14.58 9.83 4.29
CA GLN A 23 13.67 10.91 4.71
C GLN A 23 13.40 11.96 3.62
N ARG A 24 14.39 12.22 2.75
CA ARG A 24 14.26 13.15 1.62
C ARG A 24 13.31 12.68 0.50
N ASP A 25 13.02 11.38 0.47
CA ASP A 25 12.17 10.73 -0.52
C ASP A 25 10.77 10.44 0.07
N VAL A 26 10.55 10.81 1.35
CA VAL A 26 9.25 10.80 2.03
C VAL A 26 8.56 12.15 1.81
N LEU A 27 7.42 12.13 1.15
CA LEU A 27 6.64 13.32 0.81
C LEU A 27 5.68 13.72 1.93
N ARG A 28 5.16 12.73 2.66
CA ARG A 28 4.26 12.91 3.80
C ARG A 28 4.47 11.77 4.78
N CYS A 29 4.53 12.08 6.08
CA CYS A 29 4.59 11.08 7.14
C CYS A 29 4.06 11.71 8.42
N ASP A 30 2.75 11.64 8.58
CA ASP A 30 2.03 12.16 9.73
C ASP A 30 1.05 11.11 10.28
N ASP A 31 0.13 11.53 11.14
CA ASP A 31 -0.82 10.62 11.76
C ASP A 31 -2.00 10.25 10.83
N GLU A 32 -2.14 10.89 9.68
CA GLU A 32 -3.22 10.62 8.71
C GLU A 32 -2.75 9.77 7.54
N ALA A 33 -1.56 10.06 7.00
CA ALA A 33 -1.03 9.33 5.86
C ALA A 33 0.50 9.26 5.85
N TYR A 34 0.99 8.21 5.20
CA TYR A 34 2.37 8.04 4.78
C TYR A 34 2.43 8.02 3.26
N VAL A 35 3.28 8.88 2.69
CA VAL A 35 3.52 8.97 1.26
C VAL A 35 5.01 9.05 0.97
N SER A 36 5.51 8.19 0.09
CA SER A 36 6.90 8.18 -0.33
C SER A 36 7.05 7.88 -1.81
N ASP A 37 8.11 8.43 -2.41
CA ASP A 37 8.50 8.11 -3.77
C ASP A 37 9.75 7.20 -3.77
N ALA A 38 9.79 6.25 -4.71
CA ALA A 38 10.98 5.46 -4.98
C ALA A 38 11.14 5.25 -6.49
N ARG A 39 12.35 5.52 -7.00
CA ARG A 39 12.62 5.37 -8.44
C ARG A 39 13.01 3.94 -8.82
N PHE A 40 12.36 3.41 -9.84
CA PHE A 40 12.62 2.11 -10.46
C PHE A 40 12.87 2.30 -11.96
N GLY A 41 14.14 2.35 -12.36
CA GLY A 41 14.48 2.63 -13.76
C GLY A 41 14.07 4.05 -14.18
N ASP A 42 13.19 4.13 -15.17
CA ASP A 42 12.62 5.35 -15.76
C ASP A 42 11.28 5.78 -15.14
N VAL A 43 10.74 4.99 -14.21
CA VAL A 43 9.51 5.32 -13.49
C VAL A 43 9.74 5.57 -12.01
N THR A 44 8.82 6.30 -11.40
CA THR A 44 8.72 6.46 -9.94
C THR A 44 7.48 5.75 -9.45
N LEU A 45 7.63 4.94 -8.40
CA LEU A 45 6.52 4.42 -7.63
C LEU A 45 6.23 5.39 -6.48
N ARG A 46 5.03 5.96 -6.44
CA ARG A 46 4.54 6.69 -5.26
C ARG A 46 3.66 5.76 -4.44
N HIS A 47 4.08 5.52 -3.22
CA HIS A 47 3.39 4.69 -2.26
C HIS A 47 2.54 5.55 -1.32
N PHE A 48 1.30 5.13 -1.08
CA PHE A 48 0.37 5.72 -0.12
C PHE A 48 -0.11 4.66 0.87
N ALA A 49 -0.02 4.98 2.17
CA ALA A 49 -0.68 4.25 3.24
C ALA A 49 -1.46 5.24 4.12
N PHE A 50 -2.61 4.83 4.63
CA PHE A 50 -3.56 5.72 5.32
C PHE A 50 -3.90 5.20 6.70
N ARG A 51 -4.15 6.11 7.65
CA ARG A 51 -4.67 5.76 8.97
C ARG A 51 -6.09 5.23 8.89
N ASP A 52 -6.94 5.83 8.06
CA ASP A 52 -8.38 5.58 8.11
C ASP A 52 -8.89 4.66 6.98
N GLU A 53 -8.08 4.39 5.96
CA GLU A 53 -8.44 3.50 4.85
C GLU A 53 -7.94 2.06 5.05
N TRP A 54 -8.71 1.11 4.52
CA TRP A 54 -8.39 -0.32 4.52
C TRP A 54 -7.79 -0.77 3.18
N PHE A 55 -6.94 0.08 2.61
CA PHE A 55 -6.17 -0.19 1.41
C PHE A 55 -4.89 0.67 1.41
N LYS A 56 -3.90 0.27 0.62
CA LYS A 56 -2.74 1.06 0.22
C LYS A 56 -2.81 1.31 -1.27
N VAL A 57 -2.09 2.32 -1.76
CA VAL A 57 -2.00 2.57 -3.20
C VAL A 57 -0.55 2.79 -3.60
N ASN A 58 -0.11 2.04 -4.60
CA ASN A 58 1.11 2.28 -5.32
C ASN A 58 0.75 2.80 -6.71
N VAL A 59 1.21 4.01 -7.07
CA VAL A 59 0.98 4.60 -8.39
C VAL A 59 2.29 4.78 -9.14
N THR A 60 2.28 4.42 -10.42
CA THR A 60 3.43 4.56 -11.30
C THR A 60 3.40 5.90 -12.05
N LEU A 61 4.48 6.66 -11.90
CA LEU A 61 4.67 7.97 -12.52
C LEU A 61 5.87 7.97 -13.46
N ASP A 62 5.78 8.69 -14.57
CA ASP A 62 6.93 8.98 -15.43
C ASP A 62 7.84 10.10 -14.86
N GLU A 63 8.91 10.45 -15.57
CA GLU A 63 9.85 11.51 -15.15
C GLU A 63 9.21 12.91 -15.07
N ALA A 64 8.09 13.13 -15.76
CA ALA A 64 7.31 14.37 -15.71
C ALA A 64 6.28 14.36 -14.57
N GLY A 65 6.14 13.24 -13.86
CA GLY A 65 5.15 13.05 -12.80
C GLY A 65 3.75 12.73 -13.33
N GLN A 66 3.62 12.29 -14.58
CA GLN A 66 2.36 11.83 -15.15
C GLN A 66 2.13 10.36 -14.81
N VAL A 67 0.87 10.01 -14.54
CA VAL A 67 0.45 8.63 -14.30
C VAL A 67 0.62 7.81 -15.58
N VAL A 68 1.33 6.69 -15.50
CA VAL A 68 1.60 5.81 -16.65
C VAL A 68 1.39 4.35 -16.28
N GLU A 69 0.96 3.55 -17.26
CA GLU A 69 0.82 2.11 -17.08
C GLU A 69 2.13 1.37 -17.29
N THR A 70 2.35 0.33 -16.50
CA THR A 70 3.49 -0.59 -16.65
C THR A 70 3.03 -2.05 -16.51
N GLY A 71 3.81 -2.99 -17.05
CA GLY A 71 3.51 -4.43 -16.98
C GLY A 71 2.54 -4.95 -18.05
N LEU A 72 2.14 -6.22 -17.91
CA LEU A 72 1.19 -6.90 -18.79
C LEU A 72 0.21 -7.78 -17.96
N PRO A 73 -1.12 -7.52 -17.98
CA PRO A 73 -1.76 -6.34 -18.54
C PRO A 73 -1.29 -5.06 -17.83
N GLY A 74 -1.28 -3.94 -18.54
CA GLY A 74 -0.85 -2.65 -17.98
C GLY A 74 -1.79 -2.18 -16.88
N PHE A 75 -1.22 -1.64 -15.80
CA PHE A 75 -1.94 -0.88 -14.78
C PHE A 75 -1.05 0.28 -14.32
N ALA A 76 -1.68 1.33 -13.83
CA ALA A 76 -0.99 2.49 -13.29
C ALA A 76 -1.09 2.58 -11.76
N PHE A 77 -2.16 2.02 -11.19
CA PHE A 77 -2.36 1.93 -9.75
C PHE A 77 -2.44 0.45 -9.34
N ASN A 78 -1.59 0.04 -8.40
CA ASN A 78 -1.80 -1.17 -7.63
C ASN A 78 -2.38 -0.78 -6.27
N CYS A 79 -3.63 -1.14 -6.01
CA CYS A 79 -4.32 -0.83 -4.77
C CYS A 79 -4.50 -2.11 -3.95
N ASP A 80 -3.61 -2.32 -2.99
CA ASP A 80 -3.62 -3.50 -2.12
C ASP A 80 -4.66 -3.31 -1.00
N VAL A 81 -5.61 -4.23 -0.83
CA VAL A 81 -6.50 -4.21 0.34
C VAL A 81 -5.66 -4.59 1.55
N ALA A 82 -5.66 -3.72 2.56
CA ALA A 82 -4.73 -3.82 3.67
C ALA A 82 -5.38 -3.34 4.97
N THR A 83 -4.77 -3.67 6.11
CA THR A 83 -5.13 -2.97 7.34
C THR A 83 -4.75 -1.50 7.26
N GLN A 84 -5.47 -0.67 8.00
CA GLN A 84 -5.07 0.70 8.31
C GLN A 84 -3.61 0.78 8.76
N MET A 85 -2.91 1.84 8.35
CA MET A 85 -1.53 2.04 8.77
C MET A 85 -1.47 2.27 10.28
N ALA A 86 -0.54 1.59 10.95
CA ALA A 86 -0.09 1.95 12.27
C ALA A 86 1.27 2.65 12.16
N ARG A 87 1.47 3.70 12.95
CA ARG A 87 2.73 4.46 12.97
C ARG A 87 3.34 4.45 14.37
N ARG A 88 4.65 4.22 14.45
CA ARG A 88 5.43 4.32 15.68
C ARG A 88 6.80 4.93 15.40
N GLY A 89 6.95 6.23 15.70
CA GLY A 89 8.15 6.97 15.34
C GLY A 89 8.32 7.02 13.81
N ASP A 90 9.48 6.58 13.34
CA ASP A 90 9.84 6.52 11.91
C ASP A 90 9.49 5.16 11.27
N SER A 91 8.58 4.40 11.89
CA SER A 91 8.13 3.10 11.38
C SER A 91 6.63 3.12 11.07
N ILE A 92 6.29 2.58 9.90
CA ILE A 92 4.93 2.37 9.40
C ILE A 92 4.69 0.86 9.34
N TYR A 93 3.49 0.42 9.71
CA TYR A 93 3.13 -0.98 9.77
C TYR A 93 1.76 -1.18 9.17
N ALA A 94 1.62 -2.18 8.30
CA ALA A 94 0.33 -2.67 7.88
C ALA A 94 0.41 -4.12 7.38
N VAL A 95 -0.75 -4.74 7.31
CA VAL A 95 -0.92 -6.11 6.86
C VAL A 95 -1.64 -6.10 5.54
N ASP A 96 -1.05 -6.78 4.57
CA ASP A 96 -1.67 -7.09 3.28
C ASP A 96 -2.77 -8.14 3.51
N LEU A 97 -3.98 -7.84 3.01
CA LEU A 97 -5.17 -8.68 3.15
C LEU A 97 -5.53 -9.36 1.83
N PHE A 98 -4.50 -9.74 1.06
CA PHE A 98 -4.48 -10.59 -0.13
C PHE A 98 -5.16 -10.02 -1.38
N ALA A 99 -6.29 -9.33 -1.22
CA ALA A 99 -7.08 -8.85 -2.35
C ALA A 99 -6.50 -7.54 -2.89
N ASP A 100 -6.42 -7.41 -4.21
CA ASP A 100 -5.93 -6.20 -4.87
C ASP A 100 -6.92 -5.67 -5.90
N VAL A 101 -6.84 -4.37 -6.17
CA VAL A 101 -7.50 -3.72 -7.31
C VAL A 101 -6.44 -3.07 -8.18
N LEU A 102 -6.28 -3.58 -9.40
CA LEU A 102 -5.40 -3.00 -10.41
C LEU A 102 -6.20 -2.03 -11.26
N VAL A 103 -5.78 -0.77 -11.33
CA VAL A 103 -6.48 0.29 -12.05
C VAL A 103 -5.59 0.84 -13.16
N ALA A 104 -6.18 1.03 -14.34
CA ALA A 104 -5.56 1.65 -15.51
C ALA A 104 -5.26 3.13 -15.27
N ALA A 105 -4.52 3.76 -16.19
CA ALA A 105 -4.18 5.18 -16.09
C ALA A 105 -5.39 6.13 -16.19
N ASP A 106 -6.52 5.66 -16.69
CA ASP A 106 -7.78 6.42 -16.71
C ASP A 106 -8.43 6.54 -15.31
N GLY A 107 -7.92 5.81 -14.31
CA GLY A 107 -8.42 5.83 -12.93
C GLY A 107 -9.75 5.11 -12.72
N ILE A 108 -10.32 4.46 -13.75
CA ILE A 108 -11.67 3.87 -13.75
C ILE A 108 -11.65 2.41 -14.19
N SER A 109 -10.94 2.10 -15.28
CA SER A 109 -10.84 0.74 -15.80
C SER A 109 -10.02 -0.10 -14.84
N HIS A 110 -10.61 -1.17 -14.29
CA HIS A 110 -9.96 -1.93 -13.22
C HIS A 110 -10.22 -3.43 -13.26
N GLN A 111 -9.41 -4.18 -12.51
CA GLN A 111 -9.56 -5.60 -12.24
C GLN A 111 -9.39 -5.85 -10.75
N VAL A 112 -10.30 -6.62 -10.16
CA VAL A 112 -10.16 -7.11 -8.79
C VAL A 112 -9.50 -8.49 -8.82
N LYS A 113 -8.52 -8.71 -7.96
CA LYS A 113 -7.75 -9.96 -7.87
C LYS A 113 -7.81 -10.56 -6.47
N ASP A 114 -7.52 -11.86 -6.41
CA ASP A 114 -7.14 -12.58 -5.20
C ASP A 114 -8.17 -12.58 -4.04
N LEU A 115 -9.43 -12.26 -4.34
CA LEU A 115 -10.57 -12.50 -3.43
C LEU A 115 -10.69 -13.96 -2.94
N PRO A 116 -10.45 -15.00 -3.78
CA PRO A 116 -10.43 -16.38 -3.28
C PRO A 116 -9.33 -16.61 -2.24
N GLU A 117 -8.17 -15.98 -2.39
CA GLU A 117 -7.03 -16.11 -1.48
C GLU A 117 -7.34 -15.46 -0.12
N LEU A 118 -7.96 -14.27 -0.12
CA LEU A 118 -8.49 -13.66 1.11
C LEU A 118 -9.47 -14.61 1.83
N GLN A 119 -10.39 -15.23 1.10
CA GLN A 119 -11.38 -16.15 1.69
C GLN A 119 -10.72 -17.41 2.27
N GLU A 120 -9.68 -17.92 1.60
CA GLU A 120 -8.87 -19.04 2.09
C GLU A 120 -8.09 -18.63 3.35
N ALA A 121 -7.46 -17.45 3.35
CA ALA A 121 -6.71 -16.93 4.50
C ALA A 121 -7.56 -16.79 5.76
N VAL A 122 -8.83 -16.40 5.62
CA VAL A 122 -9.80 -16.41 6.74
C VAL A 122 -10.06 -17.83 7.23
N THR A 123 -10.24 -18.78 6.32
CA THR A 123 -10.49 -20.19 6.65
C THR A 123 -9.30 -20.81 7.40
N LEU A 124 -8.07 -20.44 7.01
CA LEU A 124 -6.83 -20.87 7.65
C LEU A 124 -6.51 -20.10 8.95
N GLY A 125 -7.29 -19.07 9.30
CA GLY A 125 -7.08 -18.26 10.50
C GLY A 125 -5.87 -17.33 10.42
N LEU A 126 -5.41 -17.00 9.21
CA LEU A 126 -4.34 -16.03 8.94
C LEU A 126 -4.86 -14.57 8.99
N VAL A 127 -6.14 -14.41 8.67
CA VAL A 127 -6.89 -13.15 8.73
C VAL A 127 -8.01 -13.30 9.74
N SER A 128 -8.16 -12.33 10.64
CA SER A 128 -9.22 -12.36 11.64
C SER A 128 -10.58 -11.98 11.05
N LYS A 129 -11.66 -12.20 11.82
CA LYS A 129 -13.00 -11.74 11.41
C LYS A 129 -13.03 -10.21 11.26
N ASN A 130 -12.42 -9.47 12.18
CA ASN A 130 -12.41 -8.01 12.16
C ASN A 130 -11.67 -7.48 10.92
N GLU A 131 -10.57 -8.13 10.56
CA GLU A 131 -9.79 -7.79 9.38
C GLU A 131 -10.50 -8.13 8.10
N PHE A 132 -11.19 -9.27 8.04
CA PHE A 132 -12.03 -9.61 6.90
C PHE A 132 -13.17 -8.60 6.71
N ASP A 133 -13.85 -8.21 7.80
CA ASP A 133 -14.89 -7.19 7.75
C ASP A 133 -14.31 -5.83 7.32
N GLY A 134 -13.08 -5.52 7.74
CA GLY A 134 -12.33 -4.34 7.33
C GLY A 134 -11.94 -4.35 5.86
N ALA A 135 -11.37 -5.44 5.37
CA ALA A 135 -11.04 -5.67 3.98
C ALA A 135 -12.25 -5.48 3.07
N ARG A 136 -13.41 -6.01 3.46
CA ARG A 136 -14.66 -5.80 2.73
C ARG A 136 -15.04 -4.32 2.63
N ARG A 137 -15.01 -3.59 3.75
CA ARG A 137 -15.32 -2.15 3.74
C ARG A 137 -14.30 -1.35 2.93
N GLY A 138 -13.02 -1.71 3.02
CA GLY A 138 -11.93 -1.10 2.25
C GLY A 138 -12.11 -1.31 0.75
N LEU A 139 -12.39 -2.54 0.34
CA LEU A 139 -12.68 -2.88 -1.05
C LEU A 139 -13.91 -2.14 -1.57
N ASP A 140 -15.03 -2.14 -0.82
CA ASP A 140 -16.24 -1.40 -1.21
C ASP A 140 -15.95 0.10 -1.38
N ARG A 141 -15.18 0.70 -0.46
CA ARG A 141 -14.77 2.10 -0.51
C ARG A 141 -13.89 2.40 -1.72
N LEU A 142 -12.89 1.56 -1.97
CA LEU A 142 -11.95 1.69 -3.09
C LEU A 142 -12.66 1.54 -4.44
N LEU A 143 -13.53 0.55 -4.58
CA LEU A 143 -14.33 0.36 -5.79
C LEU A 143 -15.30 1.52 -6.03
N GLY A 144 -15.83 2.13 -4.96
CA GLY A 144 -16.57 3.39 -5.05
C GLY A 144 -15.72 4.51 -5.65
N LEU A 145 -14.52 4.75 -5.11
CA LEU A 145 -13.59 5.77 -5.64
C LEU A 145 -13.26 5.54 -7.12
N VAL A 146 -13.00 4.29 -7.52
CA VAL A 146 -12.67 3.95 -8.90
C VAL A 146 -13.89 4.10 -9.83
N SER A 147 -15.05 3.62 -9.40
CA SER A 147 -16.27 3.66 -10.22
C SER A 147 -16.79 5.09 -10.42
N ASP A 148 -16.61 5.95 -9.42
CA ASP A 148 -17.00 7.36 -9.46
C ASP A 148 -15.96 8.23 -10.20
N GLY A 149 -14.80 7.68 -10.55
CA GLY A 149 -13.70 8.43 -11.19
C GLY A 149 -12.92 9.35 -10.24
N ASP A 150 -13.04 9.12 -8.93
CA ASP A 150 -12.49 9.97 -7.87
C ASP A 150 -11.14 9.48 -7.32
N LEU A 151 -10.62 8.33 -7.76
CA LEU A 151 -9.36 7.79 -7.23
C LEU A 151 -8.20 8.79 -7.38
N MET A 152 -8.05 9.40 -8.56
CA MET A 152 -6.97 10.37 -8.81
C MET A 152 -7.11 11.62 -7.95
N SER A 153 -8.31 12.21 -7.90
CA SER A 153 -8.56 13.44 -7.12
C SER A 153 -8.39 13.18 -5.62
N TYR A 154 -8.78 12.00 -5.13
CA TYR A 154 -8.58 11.56 -3.76
C TYR A 154 -7.09 11.47 -3.40
N LEU A 155 -6.26 10.83 -4.25
CA LEU A 155 -4.81 10.71 -3.99
C LEU A 155 -4.09 12.06 -4.11
N ASP A 156 -4.46 12.87 -5.09
CA ASP A 156 -3.90 14.22 -5.29
C ASP A 156 -4.16 15.13 -4.08
N ALA A 157 -5.34 15.02 -3.46
CA ALA A 157 -5.67 15.73 -2.23
C ALA A 157 -4.81 15.30 -1.03
N VAL A 158 -4.34 14.06 -0.99
CA VAL A 158 -3.44 13.56 0.07
C VAL A 158 -1.99 13.98 -0.17
N CYS A 159 -1.52 13.85 -1.42
CA CYS A 159 -0.20 14.29 -1.86
C CYS A 159 -0.22 14.56 -3.38
N PRO A 160 -0.15 15.84 -3.80
CA PRO A 160 -0.33 16.20 -5.20
C PRO A 160 0.63 15.51 -6.17
N PHE A 161 0.11 15.10 -7.32
CA PHE A 161 0.92 14.53 -8.38
C PHE A 161 1.90 15.56 -8.94
N GLY A 162 3.07 15.08 -9.33
CA GLY A 162 4.11 15.93 -9.87
C GLY A 162 5.44 15.21 -9.95
N ARG A 163 6.40 15.90 -10.55
CA ARG A 163 7.75 15.37 -10.75
C ARG A 163 8.37 14.95 -9.42
N SER A 164 8.87 13.72 -9.38
CA SER A 164 9.64 13.20 -8.26
C SER A 164 11.12 13.55 -8.38
N LEU A 165 11.77 13.77 -7.23
CA LEU A 165 13.23 13.89 -7.11
C LEU A 165 13.83 12.70 -6.35
N ALA A 166 13.05 11.65 -6.12
CA ALA A 166 13.46 10.51 -5.31
C ALA A 166 14.69 9.80 -5.88
N GLY A 167 15.53 9.30 -4.97
CA GLY A 167 16.62 8.40 -5.32
C GLY A 167 16.12 7.05 -5.87
N PRO A 168 17.03 6.22 -6.41
CA PRO A 168 16.73 4.81 -6.65
C PRO A 168 16.18 4.14 -5.39
N ALA A 169 15.19 3.27 -5.54
CA ALA A 169 14.67 2.47 -4.44
C ALA A 169 15.80 1.68 -3.75
N LEU A 170 15.78 1.69 -2.41
CA LEU A 170 16.67 0.82 -1.64
C LEU A 170 16.16 -0.63 -1.73
N PRO A 171 17.05 -1.64 -1.64
CA PRO A 171 16.62 -3.04 -1.64
C PRO A 171 15.68 -3.30 -0.45
N MET A 172 14.62 -4.08 -0.71
CA MET A 172 13.72 -4.54 0.34
C MET A 172 14.43 -5.58 1.22
N ASP A 173 14.27 -5.43 2.53
CA ASP A 173 14.75 -6.37 3.53
C ASP A 173 13.63 -7.33 3.96
N ARG A 174 13.99 -8.56 4.28
CA ARG A 174 13.08 -9.53 4.91
C ARG A 174 13.42 -9.65 6.38
N VAL A 175 12.49 -9.29 7.25
CA VAL A 175 12.67 -9.41 8.70
C VAL A 175 11.76 -10.50 9.27
N PRO A 176 12.21 -11.27 10.28
CA PRO A 176 11.34 -12.23 10.94
C PRO A 176 10.11 -11.55 11.57
N LEU A 177 8.93 -12.16 11.44
CA LEU A 177 7.70 -11.65 12.10
C LEU A 177 7.84 -11.56 13.62
N ALA A 178 8.67 -12.41 14.22
CA ALA A 178 8.97 -12.38 15.66
C ALA A 178 9.57 -11.04 16.11
N ASP A 179 10.27 -10.34 15.21
CA ASP A 179 10.96 -9.07 15.49
C ASP A 179 10.06 -7.84 15.24
N VAL A 180 8.84 -8.05 14.73
CA VAL A 180 7.86 -6.99 14.43
C VAL A 180 6.57 -7.24 15.20
N PRO A 181 6.55 -6.97 16.52
CA PRO A 181 5.42 -7.31 17.39
C PRO A 181 4.12 -6.61 16.99
N GLU A 182 4.19 -5.45 16.33
CA GLU A 182 3.07 -4.69 15.81
C GLU A 182 2.23 -5.46 14.77
N LEU A 183 2.84 -6.43 14.05
CA LEU A 183 2.19 -7.18 12.97
C LEU A 183 1.79 -8.60 13.36
N GLN A 184 2.10 -9.02 14.59
CA GLN A 184 1.80 -10.37 15.06
C GLN A 184 0.28 -10.59 15.22
N PRO A 185 -0.21 -11.79 14.87
CA PRO A 185 -1.56 -12.22 15.21
C PRO A 185 -1.91 -11.95 16.67
N ARG A 186 -3.13 -11.46 16.92
CA ARG A 186 -3.67 -11.11 18.25
C ARG A 186 -2.96 -9.95 18.96
N ARG A 187 -1.96 -9.32 18.33
CA ARG A 187 -1.30 -8.11 18.85
C ARG A 187 -1.61 -6.89 18.00
N ARG A 188 -1.75 -7.07 16.69
CA ARG A 188 -2.17 -5.97 15.81
C ARG A 188 -3.57 -5.47 16.17
N PRO A 189 -3.83 -4.15 16.21
CA PRO A 189 -5.09 -3.58 16.70
C PRO A 189 -6.35 -4.04 15.96
N THR A 190 -6.18 -4.47 14.72
CA THR A 190 -7.24 -4.90 13.82
C THR A 190 -7.66 -6.36 14.01
N TRP A 191 -6.86 -7.17 14.71
CA TRP A 191 -7.12 -8.62 14.87
C TRP A 191 -8.43 -8.90 15.61
#